data_AF-A0A7V1BU77-F1
#
_entry.id   AF-A0A7V1BU77-F1
#
_cell.length_a   1.000
_cell.length_b   1.000
_cell.length_c   1.000
_cell.angle_alpha   90.00
_cell.angle_beta   90.00
_cell.angle_gamma   90.00
#
_symmetry.space_group_name_H-M   'P 1'
#
loop_
_entity.id
_entity.type
_entity.pdbx_description
1 polymer ?
#
loop_
_entity_poly.entity_id
_entity_poly.type
_entity_poly.pdbx_seq_one_letter_code
_entity_poly.pdbx_strand_id
1 'polypeptide(L)'
;MEPLKSPVREAAVAGQFYPGSAGDLRRAVSEMLGEGPARRALGVMAPHAGYIYSGAVAGEVYASVALPHRFVIIGPNHTGLGPPASLMAEGTWRLPGGDVAIDTALAGDILSRSSVLTADSSAHA
;
A
#
# COMPACT_ATOMS: atom_id res chain seq x y z
N MET A 1 13.00 -12.68 27.11
CA MET A 1 13.25 -12.67 25.66
C MET A 1 12.52 -11.44 25.15
N GLU A 2 13.24 -10.37 24.76
CA GLU A 2 12.57 -9.22 24.15
C GLU A 2 11.83 -9.69 22.90
N PRO A 3 10.58 -9.25 22.67
CA PRO A 3 9.91 -9.55 21.41
C PRO A 3 10.75 -8.99 20.27
N LEU A 4 11.02 -9.81 19.26
CA LEU A 4 11.64 -9.36 18.01
C LEU A 4 10.84 -8.15 17.50
N LYS A 5 11.53 -7.03 17.30
CA LYS A 5 10.93 -5.79 16.83
C LYS A 5 10.33 -6.06 15.44
N SER A 6 9.00 -5.96 15.32
CA SER A 6 8.32 -6.18 14.04
C SER A 6 8.90 -5.27 12.95
N PRO A 7 9.07 -5.77 11.71
CA PRO A 7 9.73 -5.03 10.65
C PRO A 7 8.95 -3.75 10.30
N VAL A 8 9.67 -2.66 10.03
CA VAL A 8 9.09 -1.41 9.55
C VAL A 8 9.59 -1.16 8.13
N ARG A 9 8.67 -1.07 7.17
CA ARG A 9 8.95 -0.67 5.80
C ARG A 9 8.82 0.84 5.69
N GLU A 10 9.92 1.52 5.43
CA GLU A 10 9.94 2.97 5.23
C GLU A 10 9.35 3.38 3.87
N ALA A 11 8.95 4.64 3.74
CA ALA A 11 8.38 5.18 2.52
C ALA A 11 9.47 5.40 1.44
N ALA A 12 9.81 4.33 0.70
CA ALA A 12 10.96 4.27 -0.21
C ALA A 12 11.05 5.37 -1.29
N VAL A 13 9.92 5.94 -1.70
CA VAL A 13 9.83 6.94 -2.80
C VAL A 13 9.19 8.27 -2.38
N ALA A 14 9.04 8.49 -1.08
CA ALA A 14 8.57 9.76 -0.53
C ALA A 14 9.56 10.90 -0.89
N GLY A 15 9.02 12.04 -1.33
CA GLY A 15 9.81 13.15 -1.85
C GLY A 15 10.25 13.00 -3.30
N GLN A 16 9.97 11.86 -3.95
CA GLN A 16 10.27 11.63 -5.37
C GLN A 16 8.99 11.41 -6.18
N PHE A 17 8.18 10.43 -5.82
CA PHE A 17 6.94 10.09 -6.54
C PHE A 17 5.73 10.87 -6.01
N TYR A 18 5.79 11.25 -4.74
CA TYR A 18 4.77 12.03 -4.04
C TYR A 18 5.45 12.87 -2.94
N PRO A 19 4.78 13.90 -2.39
CA PRO A 19 5.40 14.77 -1.38
C PRO A 19 5.89 14.01 -0.15
N GLY A 20 7.08 14.37 0.35
CA GLY A 20 7.72 13.68 1.48
C GLY A 20 7.20 14.08 2.87
N SER A 21 6.47 15.19 2.98
CA SER A 21 5.92 15.67 4.25
C SER A 21 4.45 15.28 4.41
N ALA A 22 4.03 15.05 5.64
CA ALA A 22 2.63 14.70 5.95
C ALA A 22 1.64 15.80 5.52
N GLY A 23 2.02 17.07 5.68
CA GLY A 23 1.17 18.21 5.32
C GLY A 23 0.98 18.35 3.82
N ASP A 24 2.08 18.23 3.06
CA ASP A 24 2.04 18.37 1.61
C ASP A 24 1.38 17.16 0.95
N LEU A 25 1.62 15.95 1.48
CA LEU A 25 0.97 14.74 0.98
C LEU A 25 -0.55 14.84 1.14
N ARG A 26 -1.04 15.25 2.32
CA ARG A 26 -2.48 15.43 2.54
C ARG A 26 -3.08 16.44 1.58
N ARG A 27 -2.42 17.59 1.38
CA ARG A 27 -2.91 18.62 0.45
C ARG A 27 -2.98 18.09 -0.98
N ALA A 28 -1.90 17.45 -1.46
CA ALA A 28 -1.85 16.89 -2.80
C ALA A 28 -2.93 15.81 -3.03
N VAL A 29 -3.16 14.92 -2.05
CA VAL A 29 -4.22 13.91 -2.13
C VAL A 29 -5.60 14.56 -2.16
N SER A 30 -5.88 15.54 -1.30
CA SER A 30 -7.17 16.23 -1.28
C SER A 30 -7.50 16.94 -2.59
N GLU A 31 -6.49 17.47 -3.29
CA GLU A 31 -6.66 18.11 -4.61
C GLU A 31 -6.93 17.11 -5.75
N MET A 32 -6.60 15.83 -5.54
CA MET A 32 -6.73 14.77 -6.55
C MET A 32 -7.97 13.89 -6.33
N LEU A 33 -8.59 13.94 -5.15
CA LEU A 33 -9.80 13.18 -4.86
C LEU A 33 -10.97 13.75 -5.65
N GLY A 34 -11.63 12.88 -6.41
CA GLY A 34 -12.85 13.21 -7.12
C GLY A 34 -14.04 13.43 -6.18
N GLU A 35 -15.13 13.95 -6.74
CA GLU A 35 -16.41 14.10 -6.05
C GLU A 35 -17.43 13.10 -6.57
N GLY A 36 -18.25 12.53 -5.69
CA GLY A 36 -19.35 11.68 -6.10
C GLY A 36 -19.74 10.61 -5.08
N PRO A 37 -20.80 9.84 -5.36
CA PRO A 37 -21.23 8.76 -4.49
C PRO A 37 -20.23 7.60 -4.54
N ALA A 38 -19.73 7.23 -3.37
CA ALA A 38 -18.91 6.04 -3.20
C ALA A 38 -19.76 4.76 -3.25
N ARG A 39 -19.27 3.72 -3.95
CA ARG A 39 -19.92 2.41 -4.02
C ARG A 39 -19.04 1.30 -3.45
N ARG A 40 -19.66 0.22 -2.99
CA ARG A 40 -18.91 -0.98 -2.60
C ARG A 40 -18.24 -1.60 -3.84
N ALA A 41 -16.97 -1.94 -3.70
CA ALA A 41 -16.22 -2.68 -4.70
C ALA A 41 -15.43 -3.81 -4.02
N LEU A 42 -15.34 -4.98 -4.66
CA LEU A 42 -14.47 -6.07 -4.20
C LEU A 42 -13.00 -5.79 -4.51
N GLY A 43 -12.73 -4.99 -5.54
CA GLY A 43 -11.39 -4.58 -5.94
C GLY A 43 -11.44 -3.39 -6.89
N VAL A 44 -10.32 -2.69 -6.96
CA VAL A 44 -10.08 -1.58 -7.89
C VAL A 44 -8.70 -1.72 -8.50
N MET A 45 -8.50 -1.06 -9.65
CA MET A 45 -7.20 -0.90 -10.26
C MET A 45 -6.90 0.59 -10.35
N ALA A 46 -5.73 0.99 -9.84
CA ALA A 46 -5.26 2.36 -9.87
C ALA A 46 -3.82 2.39 -10.43
N PRO A 47 -3.44 3.45 -11.16
CA PRO A 47 -2.07 3.63 -11.61
C PRO A 47 -1.13 3.92 -10.42
N HIS A 48 0.16 3.64 -10.58
CA HIS A 48 1.19 3.80 -9.54
C HIS A 48 2.39 4.65 -9.97
N ALA A 49 2.26 5.44 -11.05
CA ALA A 49 3.28 6.43 -11.42
C ALA A 49 3.30 7.59 -10.40
N GLY A 50 4.32 8.45 -10.49
CA GLY A 50 4.37 9.67 -9.68
C GLY A 50 3.06 10.47 -9.73
N TYR A 51 2.69 11.11 -8.63
CA TYR A 51 1.38 11.78 -8.46
C TYR A 51 1.13 12.85 -9.52
N ILE A 52 2.18 13.54 -9.97
CA ILE A 52 2.08 14.54 -11.06
C ILE A 52 1.57 13.94 -12.38
N TYR A 53 1.74 12.63 -12.60
CA TYR A 53 1.33 11.94 -13.83
C TYR A 53 0.02 11.18 -13.66
N SER A 54 -0.20 10.57 -12.50
CA SER A 54 -1.28 9.60 -12.32
C SER A 54 -2.15 9.80 -11.09
N GLY A 55 -1.83 10.79 -10.26
CA GLY A 55 -2.49 11.03 -8.98
C GLY A 55 -3.97 11.35 -9.12
N ALA A 56 -4.34 12.21 -10.07
CA ALA A 56 -5.76 12.54 -10.34
C ALA A 56 -6.59 11.30 -10.74
N VAL A 57 -6.03 10.45 -11.61
CA VAL A 57 -6.72 9.21 -12.03
C VAL A 57 -6.88 8.24 -10.86
N ALA A 58 -5.84 8.07 -10.04
CA ALA A 58 -5.94 7.24 -8.83
C ALA A 58 -6.94 7.83 -7.81
N GLY A 59 -6.96 9.16 -7.66
CA GLY A 59 -7.87 9.87 -6.76
C GLY A 59 -9.34 9.70 -7.13
N GLU A 60 -9.69 9.77 -8.42
CA GLU A 60 -11.03 9.43 -8.92
C GLU A 60 -11.43 7.99 -8.60
N VAL A 61 -10.53 7.04 -8.80
CA VAL A 61 -10.77 5.62 -8.47
C VAL A 61 -11.08 5.46 -6.98
N TYR A 62 -10.25 6.02 -6.11
CA TYR A 62 -10.43 5.90 -4.67
C TYR A 62 -11.68 6.65 -4.15
N ALA A 63 -11.98 7.83 -4.69
CA ALA A 63 -13.19 8.58 -4.34
C ALA A 63 -14.48 7.84 -4.73
N SER A 64 -14.44 7.05 -5.80
CA SER A 64 -15.59 6.27 -6.27
C SER A 64 -15.91 5.05 -5.40
N VAL A 65 -15.09 4.70 -4.40
CA VAL A 65 -15.22 3.46 -3.63
C VAL A 65 -15.44 3.68 -2.14
N ALA A 66 -16.41 2.97 -1.59
CA ALA A 66 -16.63 2.88 -0.15
C ALA A 66 -15.53 2.01 0.47
N LEU A 67 -14.48 2.67 0.94
CA LEU A 67 -13.25 2.03 1.41
C LEU A 67 -13.48 1.18 2.67
N PRO A 68 -13.08 -0.11 2.68
CA PRO A 68 -13.10 -0.94 3.89
C PRO A 68 -11.97 -0.55 4.88
N HIS A 69 -11.97 -1.15 6.07
CA HIS A 69 -10.89 -0.99 7.04
C HIS A 69 -9.64 -1.84 6.73
N ARG A 70 -9.75 -2.81 5.80
CA ARG A 70 -8.68 -3.73 5.44
C ARG A 70 -8.55 -3.83 3.93
N PHE A 71 -7.31 -3.78 3.46
CA PHE A 71 -6.96 -3.82 2.06
C PHE A 71 -5.94 -4.92 1.80
N VAL A 72 -6.05 -5.56 0.64
CA VAL A 72 -4.97 -6.34 0.05
C VAL A 72 -4.50 -5.55 -1.16
N ILE A 73 -3.25 -5.10 -1.14
CA ILE A 73 -2.65 -4.33 -2.23
C ILE A 73 -1.71 -5.26 -2.99
N ILE A 74 -1.98 -5.43 -4.29
CA ILE A 74 -1.19 -6.27 -5.18
C ILE A 74 -0.53 -5.37 -6.21
N GLY A 75 0.79 -5.48 -6.36
CA GLY A 75 1.56 -4.70 -7.31
C GLY A 75 2.68 -5.53 -7.92
N PRO A 76 3.15 -5.15 -9.13
CA PRO A 76 4.31 -5.76 -9.74
C PRO A 76 5.57 -5.47 -8.93
N ASN A 77 6.48 -6.44 -8.89
CA ASN A 77 7.83 -6.25 -8.37
C ASN A 77 8.74 -5.74 -9.49
N HIS A 78 9.12 -4.46 -9.42
CA HIS A 78 10.01 -3.83 -10.40
C HIS A 78 11.50 -3.91 -10.03
N THR A 79 11.84 -4.32 -8.80
CA THR A 79 13.24 -4.44 -8.34
C THR A 79 13.84 -5.79 -8.69
N GLY A 80 13.00 -6.81 -8.87
CA GLY A 80 13.42 -8.20 -9.07
C GLY A 80 13.95 -8.86 -7.80
N LEU A 81 13.81 -8.22 -6.63
CA LEU A 81 14.24 -8.77 -5.34
C LEU A 81 13.21 -9.76 -4.78
N GLY A 82 13.69 -10.87 -4.23
CA GLY A 82 12.86 -11.87 -3.57
C GLY A 82 12.19 -12.88 -4.53
N PRO A 83 11.28 -13.69 -3.99
CA PRO A 83 10.55 -14.72 -4.75
C PRO A 83 9.66 -14.16 -5.88
N PRO A 84 9.18 -15.02 -6.81
CA PRO A 84 8.29 -14.61 -7.90
C PRO A 84 7.00 -13.93 -7.45
N ALA A 85 6.48 -14.30 -6.27
CA ALA A 85 5.38 -13.61 -5.63
C ALA A 85 5.60 -13.58 -4.11
N SER A 86 5.57 -12.38 -3.53
CA SER A 86 5.96 -12.13 -2.15
C SER A 86 4.84 -11.48 -1.36
N LEU A 87 4.81 -11.75 -0.06
CA LEU A 87 3.90 -11.12 0.89
C LEU A 87 4.67 -10.72 2.16
N MET A 88 4.60 -9.44 2.53
CA MET A 88 5.03 -8.99 3.86
C MET A 88 3.97 -9.40 4.89
N ALA A 89 4.27 -10.43 5.70
CA ALA A 89 3.29 -11.09 6.56
C ALA A 89 3.06 -10.41 7.92
N GLU A 90 3.97 -9.55 8.32
CA GLU A 90 3.95 -8.85 9.60
C GLU A 90 4.65 -7.50 9.50
N GLY A 91 4.49 -6.67 10.51
CA GLY A 91 5.14 -5.37 10.61
C GLY A 91 4.25 -4.21 10.17
N THR A 92 4.89 -3.12 9.79
CA THR A 92 4.25 -1.82 9.57
C THR A 92 4.81 -1.14 8.34
N TRP A 93 3.93 -0.54 7.54
CA TRP A 93 4.29 0.37 6.46
C TRP A 93 4.25 1.79 6.99
N ARG A 94 5.41 2.45 7.05
CA ARG A 94 5.50 3.87 7.40
C ARG A 94 5.26 4.72 6.17
N LEU A 95 4.38 5.70 6.30
CA LEU A 95 4.05 6.69 5.27
C LEU A 95 4.26 8.10 5.84
N PRO A 96 4.43 9.13 4.99
CA PRO A 96 4.37 10.50 5.46
C PRO A 96 3.03 10.78 6.16
N GLY A 97 3.07 10.98 7.47
CA GLY A 97 1.89 11.32 8.26
C GLY A 97 1.16 10.15 8.94
N GLY A 98 1.66 8.93 8.83
CA GLY A 98 1.10 7.81 9.58
C GLY A 98 1.72 6.45 9.26
N ASP A 99 1.44 5.51 10.16
CA ASP A 99 1.87 4.12 10.05
C ASP A 99 0.65 3.23 9.76
N VAL A 100 0.80 2.25 8.87
CA VAL A 100 -0.22 1.25 8.52
C VAL A 100 0.28 -0.13 8.93
N ALA A 101 -0.38 -0.76 9.89
CA ALA A 101 -0.03 -2.10 10.35
C ALA A 101 -0.47 -3.16 9.33
N ILE A 102 0.35 -4.20 9.15
CA ILE A 102 -0.06 -5.41 8.45
C ILE A 102 -1.05 -6.17 9.31
N ASP A 103 -2.17 -6.60 8.71
CA ASP A 103 -3.08 -7.57 9.34
C ASP A 103 -2.42 -8.96 9.26
N THR A 104 -1.63 -9.29 10.29
CA THR A 104 -0.86 -10.55 10.35
C THR A 104 -1.76 -11.78 10.35
N ALA A 105 -2.97 -11.71 10.91
CA ALA A 105 -3.91 -12.82 10.87
C ALA A 105 -4.38 -13.07 9.43
N LEU A 106 -4.81 -12.01 8.73
CA LEU A 106 -5.20 -12.11 7.33
C LEU A 106 -4.04 -12.55 6.42
N ALA A 107 -2.84 -12.02 6.64
CA ALA A 107 -1.64 -12.40 5.91
C ALA A 107 -1.31 -13.89 6.09
N GLY A 108 -1.38 -14.40 7.32
CA GLY A 108 -1.20 -15.82 7.63
C GLY A 108 -2.24 -16.70 6.93
N ASP A 109 -3.52 -16.29 6.95
CA ASP A 109 -4.59 -16.99 6.24
C ASP A 109 -4.34 -17.06 4.74
N ILE A 110 -3.90 -15.95 4.12
CA ILE A 110 -3.56 -15.89 2.69
C ILE A 110 -2.39 -16.83 2.37
N LEU A 111 -1.30 -16.78 3.15
CA LEU A 111 -0.13 -17.63 2.96
C LEU A 111 -0.48 -19.11 3.08
N SER A 112 -1.27 -19.49 4.09
CA SER A 112 -1.66 -20.89 4.33
C SER A 112 -2.48 -21.49 3.18
N ARG A 113 -3.15 -20.65 2.39
CA ARG A 113 -4.02 -21.04 1.26
C ARG A 113 -3.38 -20.84 -0.10
N SER A 114 -2.18 -20.26 -0.15
CA SER A 114 -1.48 -19.95 -1.38
C SER A 114 -0.37 -20.97 -1.64
N SER A 115 -0.30 -21.48 -2.87
CA SER A 115 0.82 -22.28 -3.33
C SER A 115 1.90 -21.46 -4.05
N VAL A 116 1.69 -20.15 -4.20
CA VAL A 116 2.56 -19.27 -5.02
C VAL A 116 3.21 -18.14 -4.24
N LEU A 117 2.67 -17.77 -3.07
CA LEU A 117 3.18 -16.67 -2.26
C LEU A 117 4.22 -17.18 -1.25
N THR A 118 5.31 -16.45 -1.14
CA THR A 118 6.32 -16.65 -0.09
C THR A 118 6.32 -15.45 0.84
N ALA A 119 6.39 -15.70 2.16
CA ALA A 119 6.57 -14.64 3.13
C ALA A 119 7.97 -14.02 2.95
N ASP A 120 8.04 -12.76 2.57
CA ASP A 120 9.30 -12.05 2.31
C ASP A 120 9.08 -10.55 2.47
N SER A 121 9.79 -9.90 3.40
CA SER A 121 9.72 -8.45 3.60
C SER A 121 10.69 -7.67 2.70
N SER A 122 11.76 -8.31 2.22
CA SER A 122 12.80 -7.67 1.42
C SER A 122 12.33 -7.30 0.01
N ALA A 123 11.40 -8.07 -0.55
CA ALA A 123 10.75 -7.81 -1.83
C ALA A 123 9.90 -6.52 -1.83
N HIS A 124 9.61 -5.98 -0.65
CA HIS A 124 8.82 -4.76 -0.46
C HIS A 124 9.66 -3.54 -0.06
N ALA A 125 10.99 -3.67 0.09
CA ALA A 125 11.86 -2.57 0.49
C ALA A 125 11.80 -1.38 -0.48
#